data_AF-A0A538HAB2-F1
#
_entry.id   AF-A0A538HAB2-F1
#
_cell.length_a   1.000
_cell.length_b   1.000
_cell.length_c   1.000
_cell.angle_alpha   90.00
_cell.angle_beta   90.00
_cell.angle_gamma   90.00
#
_symmetry.space_group_name_H-M   'P 1'
#
loop_
_entity.id
_entity.type
_entity.pdbx_description
1 polymer ?
#
loop_
_entity_poly.entity_id
_entity_poly.type
_entity_poly.pdbx_seq_one_letter_code
_entity_poly.pdbx_strand_id
1 'polypeptide(L)'
;MTQEISTLYEDIHALLQEAPGAEQGAFLARLEHTLTDGYARALALEAERVRLEKRMGELTDGLRDDPADAPTDELATVARRLSDADTELTSLRGTLARLHARARTIRAS
;
A
#
# COMPACT_ATOMS: atom_id res chain seq x y z
N MET A 1 9.93 4.49 -5.08
CA MET A 1 9.53 3.11 -4.78
C MET A 1 10.69 2.43 -4.09
N THR A 2 10.53 1.92 -2.87
CA THR A 2 11.57 1.15 -2.16
C THR A 2 11.68 -0.26 -2.72
N GLN A 3 12.87 -0.87 -2.65
CA GLN A 3 13.13 -2.21 -3.18
C GLN A 3 12.18 -3.28 -2.60
N GLU A 4 11.85 -3.17 -1.31
CA GLU A 4 10.91 -4.08 -0.62
C GLU A 4 9.49 -4.05 -1.20
N ILE A 5 9.05 -2.89 -1.72
CA ILE A 5 7.72 -2.77 -2.34
C ILE A 5 7.73 -3.47 -3.69
N SER A 6 8.79 -3.24 -4.49
CA SER A 6 8.93 -3.90 -5.80
C SER A 6 8.89 -5.42 -5.66
N THR A 7 9.65 -5.97 -4.71
CA THR A 7 9.67 -7.42 -4.46
C THR A 7 8.30 -7.95 -4.03
N LEU A 8 7.57 -7.23 -3.18
CA LEU A 8 6.22 -7.61 -2.79
C LEU A 8 5.26 -7.66 -3.99
N TYR A 9 5.29 -6.69 -4.90
CA TYR A 9 4.45 -6.74 -6.11
C TYR A 9 4.86 -7.88 -7.04
N GLU A 10 6.16 -8.12 -7.21
CA GLU A 10 6.67 -9.25 -7.99
C GLU A 10 6.16 -10.58 -7.44
N ASP A 11 6.22 -10.78 -6.12
CA ASP A 11 5.73 -11.98 -5.45
C ASP A 11 4.20 -12.14 -5.61
N ILE A 12 3.43 -11.06 -5.42
CA ILE A 12 1.98 -11.07 -5.65
C ILE A 12 1.67 -11.44 -7.11
N HIS A 13 2.38 -10.84 -8.07
CA HIS A 13 2.18 -11.12 -9.48
C HIS A 13 2.55 -12.55 -9.83
N ALA A 14 3.67 -13.08 -9.33
CA ALA A 14 4.08 -14.46 -9.55
C ALA A 14 3.01 -15.44 -9.04
N LEU A 15 2.50 -15.24 -7.82
CA LEU A 15 1.46 -16.10 -7.23
C LEU A 15 0.12 -16.03 -7.96
N LEU A 16 -0.22 -14.87 -8.53
CA LEU A 16 -1.43 -14.72 -9.35
C LEU A 16 -1.34 -15.51 -10.66
N GLN A 17 -0.15 -15.64 -11.25
CA GLN A 17 0.09 -16.32 -12.52
C GLN A 17 0.47 -17.79 -12.40
N GLU A 18 0.91 -18.24 -11.22
CA GLU A 18 1.26 -19.64 -10.98
C GLU A 18 0.07 -20.57 -11.26
N ALA A 19 0.29 -21.68 -11.96
CA ALA A 19 -0.75 -22.66 -12.21
C ALA A 19 -1.00 -23.52 -10.95
N PRO A 20 -2.24 -23.89 -10.63
CA PRO A 20 -2.51 -24.86 -9.56
C PRO A 20 -1.78 -26.18 -9.88
N GLY A 21 -0.88 -26.58 -9.00
CA GLY A 21 -0.06 -27.79 -9.14
C GLY A 21 -0.28 -28.77 -7.99
N ALA A 22 0.39 -29.92 -8.06
CA ALA A 22 0.29 -30.98 -7.04
C ALA A 22 0.68 -30.53 -5.62
N GLU A 23 1.44 -29.44 -5.48
CA GLU A 23 1.90 -28.87 -4.21
C GLU A 23 0.98 -27.76 -3.67
N GLN A 24 -0.33 -28.00 -3.66
CA GLN A 24 -1.34 -27.02 -3.24
C GLN A 24 -1.08 -26.42 -1.85
N GLY A 25 -0.61 -27.24 -0.90
CA GLY A 25 -0.33 -26.81 0.47
C GLY A 25 0.83 -25.81 0.55
N ALA A 26 1.93 -26.08 -0.17
CA ALA A 26 3.08 -25.17 -0.21
C ALA A 26 2.73 -23.86 -0.93
N PHE A 27 1.91 -23.94 -1.99
CA PHE A 27 1.37 -22.75 -2.67
C PHE A 27 0.54 -21.88 -1.73
N LEU A 28 -0.40 -22.48 -0.98
CA LEU A 28 -1.23 -21.75 -0.02
C LEU A 28 -0.40 -21.09 1.09
N ALA A 29 0.63 -21.76 1.60
CA ALA A 29 1.52 -21.18 2.62
C ALA A 29 2.25 -19.93 2.10
N ARG A 30 2.80 -19.97 0.87
CA ARG A 30 3.42 -18.79 0.24
C ARG A 30 2.40 -17.67 0.06
N LEU A 31 1.20 -18.00 -0.40
CA LEU A 31 0.13 -17.03 -0.60
C LEU A 31 -0.24 -16.32 0.71
N GLU A 32 -0.47 -17.08 1.79
CA GLU A 32 -0.82 -16.53 3.11
C GLU A 32 0.29 -15.63 3.68
N HIS A 33 1.55 -16.02 3.47
CA HIS A 33 2.70 -15.20 3.84
C HIS A 33 2.70 -13.87 3.07
N THR A 34 2.59 -13.91 1.74
CA THR A 34 2.55 -12.69 0.90
C THR A 34 1.34 -11.81 1.21
N LEU A 35 0.18 -12.39 1.54
CA LEU A 35 -0.98 -11.61 2.00
C LEU A 35 -0.69 -10.90 3.32
N THR A 36 -0.02 -11.58 4.26
CA THR A 36 0.34 -11.00 5.56
C THR A 36 1.27 -9.80 5.39
N ASP A 37 2.33 -9.96 4.60
CA ASP A 37 3.29 -8.89 4.32
C ASP A 37 2.62 -7.73 3.57
N GLY A 38 1.74 -8.05 2.62
CA GLY A 38 0.95 -7.07 1.89
C GLY A 38 0.02 -6.25 2.78
N TYR A 39 -0.70 -6.89 3.71
CA TYR A 39 -1.55 -6.17 4.66
C TYR A 39 -0.73 -5.35 5.66
N ALA A 40 0.41 -5.84 6.12
CA ALA A 40 1.32 -5.05 6.96
C ALA A 40 1.79 -3.78 6.22
N ARG A 41 2.12 -3.91 4.93
CA ARG A 41 2.51 -2.75 4.10
C ARG A 41 1.35 -1.77 3.89
N ALA A 42 0.14 -2.27 3.64
CA ALA A 42 -1.05 -1.43 3.53
C ALA A 42 -1.31 -0.63 4.81
N LEU A 43 -1.20 -1.25 5.98
CA LEU A 43 -1.31 -0.57 7.27
C LEU A 43 -0.23 0.51 7.45
N ALA A 44 1.00 0.25 7.01
CA ALA A 44 2.08 1.23 7.06
C ALA A 44 1.80 2.45 6.16
N LEU A 45 1.26 2.22 4.95
CA LEU A 45 0.83 3.29 4.02
C LEU A 45 -0.32 4.11 4.60
N GLU A 46 -1.31 3.47 5.20
CA GLU A 46 -2.42 4.16 5.88
C GLU A 46 -1.92 5.04 7.01
N ALA A 47 -0.99 4.53 7.83
CA ALA A 47 -0.38 5.32 8.89
C ALA A 47 0.44 6.50 8.35
N GLU A 48 1.14 6.34 7.22
CA GLU A 48 1.81 7.44 6.55
C GLU A 48 0.82 8.48 6.03
N ARG A 49 -0.26 8.05 5.38
CA ARG A 49 -1.34 8.92 4.90
C ARG A 49 -1.90 9.79 6.02
N VAL A 50 -2.27 9.19 7.16
CA VAL A 50 -2.81 9.91 8.32
C VAL A 50 -1.81 10.93 8.87
N ARG A 51 -0.52 10.61 8.91
CA ARG A 51 0.51 11.56 9.34
C ARG A 51 0.64 12.74 8.38
N LEU A 52 0.56 12.49 7.07
CA LEU A 52 0.64 13.53 6.04
C LEU A 52 -0.61 14.42 6.05
N GLU A 53 -1.81 13.85 6.20
CA GLU A 53 -3.06 14.59 6.37
C GLU A 53 -2.98 15.53 7.56
N LYS A 54 -2.49 15.05 8.71
CA LYS A 54 -2.28 15.89 9.90
C LYS A 54 -1.29 17.03 9.64
N ARG A 55 -0.15 16.73 9.02
CA ARG A 55 0.86 17.76 8.69
C ARG A 55 0.30 18.82 7.74
N MET A 56 -0.50 18.41 6.75
CA MET A 56 -1.15 19.33 5.84
C MET A 56 -2.12 20.27 6.57
N GLY A 57 -2.87 19.75 7.55
CA GLY A 57 -3.70 20.56 8.44
C GLY A 57 -2.90 21.60 9.22
N GLU A 58 -1.82 21.19 9.87
CA GLU A 58 -0.92 22.09 10.63
C GLU A 58 -0.34 23.22 9.75
N LEU A 59 0.11 22.89 8.54
CA LEU A 59 0.65 23.89 7.60
C LEU A 59 -0.43 24.85 7.10
N THR A 60 -1.65 24.36 6.88
CA THR A 60 -2.79 25.19 6.43
C THR A 60 -3.30 26.12 7.53
N ASP A 61 -3.25 25.68 8.79
CA ASP A 61 -3.58 26.53 9.93
C ASP A 61 -2.52 27.62 10.13
N GLY A 62 -1.22 27.29 10.02
CA GLY A 62 -0.14 28.27 10.05
C GLY A 62 -0.26 29.35 8.97
N LEU A 63 -0.68 28.98 7.75
CA LEU A 63 -0.97 29.93 6.67
C LEU A 63 -2.07 30.94 7.01
N ARG A 64 -3.08 30.52 7.80
CA ARG A 64 -4.18 31.39 8.20
C ARG A 64 -3.70 32.44 9.20
N ASP A 65 -2.79 32.05 10.10
CA ASP A 65 -2.30 32.90 11.18
C ASP A 65 -1.22 33.89 10.69
N ASP A 66 -0.31 33.47 9.82
CA ASP A 66 0.70 34.34 9.20
C ASP A 66 0.95 34.00 7.71
N PRO A 67 0.23 34.67 6.79
CA PRO A 67 0.36 34.42 5.35
C PRO A 67 1.71 34.85 4.75
N ALA A 68 2.49 35.70 5.44
CA ALA A 68 3.72 36.25 4.90
C ALA A 68 4.90 35.25 4.94
N ASP A 69 4.82 34.24 5.82
CA ASP A 69 5.83 33.18 5.99
C ASP A 69 5.32 31.80 5.54
N ALA A 70 4.43 31.82 4.54
CA ALA A 70 3.74 30.66 4.00
C ALA A 70 4.69 29.52 3.55
N PRO A 71 4.67 28.32 4.16
CA PRO A 71 5.55 27.20 3.80
C PRO A 71 5.05 26.45 2.56
N THR A 72 4.95 27.16 1.44
CA THR A 72 4.33 26.70 0.18
C THR A 72 5.04 25.47 -0.40
N ASP A 73 6.37 25.43 -0.32
CA ASP A 73 7.17 24.29 -0.78
C ASP A 73 6.95 23.03 0.07
N GLU A 74 6.76 23.21 1.38
CA GLU A 74 6.45 22.11 2.29
C GLU A 74 5.05 21.57 2.03
N LEU A 75 4.06 22.44 1.85
CA LEU A 75 2.70 22.07 1.46
C LEU A 75 2.67 21.27 0.15
N ALA A 76 3.35 21.76 -0.89
CA ALA A 76 3.46 21.05 -2.16
C ALA A 76 4.11 19.67 -2.00
N THR A 77 5.12 19.57 -1.13
CA THR A 77 5.79 18.30 -0.83
C THR A 77 4.88 17.33 -0.08
N VAL A 78 4.15 17.78 0.94
CA VAL A 78 3.20 16.96 1.69
C VAL A 78 2.05 16.49 0.80
N ALA A 79 1.47 17.38 -0.02
CA ALA A 79 0.39 17.05 -0.93
C ALA A 79 0.80 15.98 -1.97
N ARG A 80 2.00 16.11 -2.54
CA ARG A 80 2.56 15.10 -3.46
C ARG A 80 2.74 13.75 -2.77
N ARG A 81 3.36 13.73 -1.58
CA ARG A 81 3.55 12.48 -0.82
C ARG A 81 2.23 11.82 -0.43
N LEU A 82 1.21 12.62 -0.13
CA LEU A 82 -0.13 12.13 0.17
C LEU A 82 -0.74 11.45 -1.05
N SER A 83 -0.70 12.12 -2.21
CA SER A 83 -1.16 11.57 -3.49
C SER A 83 -0.44 10.27 -3.86
N ASP A 84 0.88 10.20 -3.63
CA ASP A 84 1.68 9.00 -3.89
C ASP A 84 1.24 7.85 -2.96
N ALA A 85 1.08 8.12 -1.66
CA ALA A 85 0.64 7.13 -0.68
C ALA A 85 -0.78 6.59 -0.98
N ASP A 86 -1.70 7.45 -1.42
CA ASP A 86 -3.06 7.05 -1.81
C ASP A 86 -3.08 6.18 -3.07
N THR A 87 -2.28 6.55 -4.07
CA THR A 87 -2.13 5.77 -5.32
C THR A 87 -1.57 4.38 -5.02
N GLU A 88 -0.53 4.33 -4.19
CA GLU A 88 0.13 3.10 -3.77
C GLU A 88 -0.83 2.21 -2.96
N LEU A 89 -1.53 2.78 -1.99
CA LEU A 89 -2.48 2.06 -1.15
C LEU A 89 -3.64 1.49 -1.96
N THR A 90 -4.16 2.26 -2.92
CA THR A 90 -5.24 1.82 -3.83
C THR A 90 -4.78 0.64 -4.69
N SER A 91 -3.58 0.75 -5.26
CA SER A 91 -2.99 -0.29 -6.10
C SER A 91 -2.75 -1.58 -5.31
N LEU A 92 -2.13 -1.47 -4.14
CA LEU A 92 -1.82 -2.61 -3.28
C LEU A 92 -3.08 -3.32 -2.78
N ARG A 93 -4.09 -2.58 -2.31
CA ARG A 93 -5.36 -3.19 -1.89
C ARG A 93 -6.06 -3.92 -3.04
N GLY A 94 -5.99 -3.37 -4.26
CA GLY A 94 -6.53 -4.01 -5.45
C GLY A 94 -5.86 -5.35 -5.78
N THR A 95 -4.52 -5.41 -5.72
CA THR A 95 -3.78 -6.65 -5.99
C THR A 95 -3.97 -7.68 -4.88
N LEU A 96 -3.97 -7.27 -3.61
CA LEU A 96 -4.23 -8.15 -2.46
C LEU A 96 -5.63 -8.75 -2.49
N ALA A 97 -6.65 -7.97 -2.88
CA ALA A 97 -8.01 -8.49 -3.02
C ALA A 97 -8.10 -9.61 -4.05
N ARG A 98 -7.39 -9.47 -5.18
CA ARG A 98 -7.29 -10.51 -6.22
C ARG A 98 -6.59 -11.77 -5.69
N LEU A 99 -5.48 -11.60 -4.98
CA LEU A 99 -4.73 -12.71 -4.41
C LEU A 99 -5.56 -13.47 -3.35
N HIS A 100 -6.24 -12.73 -2.48
CA HIS A 100 -7.13 -13.29 -1.47
C HIS A 100 -8.32 -14.06 -2.10
N ALA A 101 -8.93 -13.50 -3.16
CA ALA A 101 -9.99 -14.19 -3.89
C ALA A 101 -9.51 -15.52 -4.49
N ARG A 102 -8.30 -15.54 -5.07
CA ARG A 102 -7.67 -16.74 -5.60
C ARG A 102 -7.45 -17.80 -4.50
N ALA A 103 -6.94 -17.39 -3.33
CA ALA A 103 -6.76 -18.28 -2.19
C ALA A 103 -8.06 -18.96 -1.76
N ARG A 104 -9.14 -18.17 -1.73
CA ARG A 104 -10.48 -18.65 -1.37
C ARG A 104 -10.99 -19.68 -2.36
N THR A 105 -10.84 -19.43 -3.66
CA THR A 105 -11.23 -20.39 -4.71
C THR A 105 -10.49 -21.71 -4.57
N ILE A 106 -9.18 -21.66 -4.35
CA ILE A 106 -8.35 -22.85 -4.17
C ILE A 106 -8.78 -23.66 -2.93
N ARG A 107 -9.06 -22.99 -1.80
CA ARG A 107 -9.47 -23.67 -0.57
C ARG A 107 -10.88 -24.28 -0.66
N ALA A 108 -11.70 -23.78 -1.57
CA ALA A 108 -13.04 -24.29 -1.84
C ALA A 108 -13.10 -25.37 -2.93
N SER A 109 -11.96 -25.67 -3.57
CA SER A 109 -11.80 -26.73 -4.58
C SER A 109 -11.47 -28.06 -3.91
#